data_AF-A0A1M5S0Q5-F1
#
_entry.id   AF-A0A1M5S0Q5-F1
#
_cell.length_a   1.000
_cell.length_b   1.000
_cell.length_c   1.000
_cell.angle_alpha   90.00
_cell.angle_beta   90.00
_cell.angle_gamma   90.00
#
_symmetry.space_group_name_H-M   'P 1'
#
loop_
_entity.id
_entity.type
_entity.pdbx_description
1 polymer ?
#
loop_
_entity_poly.entity_id
_entity_poly.type
_entity_poly.pdbx_seq_one_letter_code
_entity_poly.pdbx_strand_id
1 'polypeptide(L)'
;MKHIFIFIFFFSTIISFPQSKKNLHLIPSQNNTKASTKVYSNKVNDKNLNIYIKPSSNSNTFKDILPILTLLLGIFINRSIDFLTDRKRIKKHGERWKIELNSLETPINKQNEIIKTFLIEHEKEKAEVPQMTIYSSLDCKTFDSLDKPELIKYLEKYRSKKYSESIKISNKIQAFISIQKGIFENLNIKFKDYLREISLHTTSLNNNLQELHRIFGDYAVEIDKEIGKSSINDDRVKPILILFENEIIPYRENALYNIYHIDDKFYKPLIGILTQLRHDDRTKPLITSVRQGMISINYIKNEKYYLKVNLESTITQYTQQAKELEIILKELK
;
A
#
# COMPACT_ATOMS: atom_id res chain seq x y z
N MET A 1 -31.34 -6.20 -45.75
CA MET A 1 -31.39 -7.66 -45.92
C MET A 1 -32.22 -8.28 -44.81
N LYS A 2 -33.46 -8.65 -45.18
CA LYS A 2 -34.26 -9.82 -44.75
C LYS A 2 -34.33 -10.23 -43.26
N HIS A 3 -35.50 -9.94 -42.70
CA HIS A 3 -36.29 -10.61 -41.66
C HIS A 3 -35.84 -11.98 -41.13
N ILE A 4 -35.85 -12.13 -39.79
CA ILE A 4 -36.31 -13.34 -39.08
C ILE A 4 -37.16 -12.91 -37.86
N PHE A 5 -38.49 -13.09 -38.00
CA PHE A 5 -39.56 -13.40 -37.04
C PHE A 5 -39.28 -13.22 -35.52
N ILE A 6 -40.00 -12.41 -34.72
CA ILE A 6 -41.45 -12.31 -34.44
C ILE A 6 -42.11 -13.67 -34.14
N PHE A 7 -42.19 -14.02 -32.86
CA PHE A 7 -43.29 -14.71 -32.16
C PHE A 7 -42.84 -14.74 -30.68
N ILE A 8 -43.42 -13.97 -29.77
CA ILE A 8 -44.64 -14.31 -29.03
C ILE A 8 -45.08 -13.03 -28.32
N PHE A 9 -46.30 -12.58 -28.63
CA PHE A 9 -47.05 -11.62 -27.83
C PHE A 9 -48.48 -12.16 -27.68
N PHE A 10 -49.08 -11.87 -26.53
CA PHE A 10 -50.47 -12.11 -26.11
C PHE A 10 -50.85 -13.52 -25.60
N PHE A 11 -50.84 -13.68 -24.27
CA PHE A 11 -52.09 -13.61 -23.51
C PHE A 11 -51.85 -12.91 -22.17
N SER A 12 -52.44 -11.73 -22.06
CA SER A 12 -52.70 -10.98 -20.84
C SER A 12 -53.77 -11.70 -20.00
N THR A 13 -53.64 -11.69 -18.67
CA THR A 13 -54.64 -11.07 -17.77
C THR A 13 -54.15 -11.05 -16.32
N ILE A 14 -53.96 -9.82 -15.81
CA ILE A 14 -54.48 -9.29 -14.53
C ILE A 14 -54.27 -10.17 -13.29
N ILE A 15 -53.49 -9.68 -12.31
CA ILE A 15 -53.94 -9.47 -10.91
C ILE A 15 -52.92 -8.60 -10.17
N SER A 16 -53.46 -7.58 -9.53
CA SER A 16 -52.86 -6.53 -8.73
C SER A 16 -52.16 -7.02 -7.46
N PHE A 17 -51.11 -6.32 -7.03
CA PHE A 17 -50.54 -6.44 -5.69
C PHE A 17 -51.18 -5.41 -4.74
N PRO A 18 -51.74 -5.84 -3.59
CA PRO A 18 -51.82 -4.98 -2.42
C PRO A 18 -50.64 -5.24 -1.46
N GLN A 19 -49.99 -4.16 -1.04
CA GLN A 19 -49.07 -4.15 0.10
C GLN A 19 -49.83 -4.45 1.39
N SER A 20 -49.23 -5.22 2.30
CA SER A 20 -49.48 -5.09 3.73
C SER A 20 -48.32 -5.63 4.55
N LYS A 21 -47.60 -4.72 5.22
CA LYS A 21 -46.72 -5.00 6.35
C LYS A 21 -47.54 -5.53 7.52
N LYS A 22 -47.04 -6.54 8.25
CA LYS A 22 -47.15 -6.63 9.73
C LYS A 22 -46.29 -7.76 10.31
N ASN A 23 -45.25 -7.33 11.02
CA ASN A 23 -44.71 -7.81 12.30
C ASN A 23 -44.82 -9.30 12.65
N LEU A 24 -43.68 -9.98 12.68
CA LEU A 24 -43.47 -11.19 13.47
C LEU A 24 -43.27 -10.81 14.95
N HIS A 25 -44.13 -11.35 15.82
CA HIS A 25 -43.83 -11.52 17.24
C HIS A 25 -43.42 -12.98 17.49
N LEU A 26 -42.26 -13.14 18.12
CA LEU A 26 -41.80 -14.36 18.78
C LEU A 26 -42.53 -14.53 20.12
N ILE A 27 -42.80 -15.77 20.54
CA ILE A 27 -42.51 -16.38 21.87
C ILE A 27 -43.06 -17.83 21.91
N PRO A 28 -42.49 -18.73 22.75
CA PRO A 28 -42.17 -20.12 22.42
C PRO A 28 -42.91 -21.17 23.29
N SER A 29 -42.34 -22.39 23.39
CA SER A 29 -42.58 -23.48 24.38
C SER A 29 -43.20 -24.74 23.78
N GLN A 30 -42.91 -26.00 24.14
CA GLN A 30 -41.87 -26.74 24.87
C GLN A 30 -42.21 -28.25 24.66
N ASN A 31 -41.25 -29.13 25.00
CA ASN A 31 -41.41 -30.53 25.42
C ASN A 31 -41.57 -31.61 24.32
N ASN A 32 -40.55 -32.46 24.14
CA ASN A 32 -40.33 -33.77 24.81
C ASN A 32 -41.44 -34.78 24.40
N THR A 33 -41.19 -36.01 23.91
CA THR A 33 -40.26 -37.03 24.42
C THR A 33 -40.15 -38.21 23.43
N LYS A 34 -38.94 -38.75 23.35
CA LYS A 34 -38.43 -40.12 23.07
C LYS A 34 -39.35 -41.29 22.62
N ALA A 35 -38.66 -42.15 21.86
CA ALA A 35 -38.74 -43.63 21.80
C ALA A 35 -39.90 -44.23 20.99
N SER A 36 -39.80 -45.39 20.34
CA SER A 36 -38.73 -46.31 19.99
C SER A 36 -39.44 -47.48 19.27
N THR A 37 -38.73 -48.13 18.35
CA THR A 37 -38.87 -49.54 17.95
C THR A 37 -40.12 -50.04 17.20
N LYS A 38 -39.82 -50.44 15.95
CA LYS A 38 -40.44 -51.47 15.12
C LYS A 38 -40.76 -52.76 15.89
N VAL A 39 -41.76 -53.53 15.43
CA VAL A 39 -41.60 -54.88 14.81
C VAL A 39 -42.99 -55.53 14.53
N TYR A 40 -43.20 -55.81 13.23
CA TYR A 40 -43.87 -56.91 12.52
C TYR A 40 -45.20 -57.59 12.91
N SER A 41 -45.85 -57.99 11.80
CA SER A 41 -46.70 -59.18 11.56
C SER A 41 -48.20 -58.85 11.44
N ASN A 42 -49.00 -59.41 10.53
CA ASN A 42 -48.86 -60.51 9.60
C ASN A 42 -49.80 -60.33 8.38
N LYS A 43 -49.48 -61.05 7.31
CA LYS A 43 -50.26 -61.23 6.07
C LYS A 43 -51.73 -61.61 6.30
N VAL A 44 -52.61 -61.07 5.48
CA VAL A 44 -53.83 -61.76 4.99
C VAL A 44 -53.93 -61.55 3.47
N ASN A 45 -53.72 -62.63 2.72
CA ASN A 45 -54.22 -62.77 1.34
C ASN A 45 -55.72 -63.11 1.44
N ASP A 46 -56.60 -62.52 0.63
CA ASP A 46 -56.85 -62.91 -0.77
C ASP A 46 -58.17 -62.28 -1.29
N LYS A 47 -58.16 -61.98 -2.59
CA LYS A 47 -59.33 -61.92 -3.51
C LYS A 47 -60.34 -60.76 -3.39
N ASN A 48 -60.12 -59.74 -4.22
CA ASN A 48 -61.01 -59.29 -5.33
C ASN A 48 -60.73 -57.82 -5.66
N LEU A 49 -59.75 -57.56 -6.53
CA LEU A 49 -59.62 -56.25 -7.18
C LEU A 49 -60.07 -56.39 -8.63
N ASN A 50 -61.34 -56.06 -8.88
CA ASN A 50 -61.86 -55.89 -10.23
C ASN A 50 -61.14 -54.73 -10.91
N ILE A 51 -60.23 -55.04 -11.84
CA ILE A 51 -59.65 -54.03 -12.73
C ILE A 51 -60.71 -53.66 -13.76
N TYR A 52 -61.42 -52.55 -13.51
CA TYR A 52 -62.24 -51.91 -14.52
C TYR A 52 -61.33 -51.19 -15.52
N ILE A 53 -61.04 -51.83 -16.66
CA ILE A 53 -60.51 -51.13 -17.83
C ILE A 53 -61.69 -50.49 -18.54
N LYS A 54 -61.88 -49.19 -18.34
CA LYS A 54 -62.81 -48.39 -19.15
C LYS A 54 -62.17 -48.10 -20.52
N PRO A 55 -62.80 -48.42 -21.66
CA PRO A 55 -62.20 -48.16 -22.96
C PRO A 55 -62.34 -46.70 -23.38
N SER A 56 -61.23 -46.20 -23.94
CA SER A 56 -60.94 -44.96 -24.66
C SER A 56 -61.97 -43.82 -24.67
N SER A 57 -61.56 -42.67 -24.13
CA SER A 57 -61.87 -41.38 -24.75
C SER A 57 -60.55 -40.64 -24.92
N ASN A 58 -60.16 -40.36 -26.18
CA ASN A 58 -59.00 -39.57 -26.61
C ASN A 58 -58.01 -39.28 -25.48
N SER A 59 -57.02 -40.15 -25.29
CA SER A 59 -55.87 -39.77 -24.48
C SER A 59 -55.27 -38.55 -25.15
N ASN A 60 -55.59 -37.38 -24.60
CA ASN A 60 -54.85 -36.17 -24.89
C ASN A 60 -53.49 -36.39 -24.22
N THR A 61 -52.68 -37.24 -24.85
CA THR A 61 -51.27 -37.49 -24.54
C THR A 61 -50.54 -36.16 -24.41
N PHE A 62 -50.96 -35.14 -25.15
CA PHE A 62 -50.52 -33.77 -25.00
C PHE A 62 -50.77 -33.19 -23.59
N LYS A 63 -51.92 -33.42 -22.97
CA LYS A 63 -52.30 -32.92 -21.63
C LYS A 63 -51.51 -33.61 -20.50
N ASP A 64 -51.06 -34.84 -20.72
CA ASP A 64 -50.22 -35.60 -19.78
C ASP A 64 -48.71 -35.33 -19.99
N ILE A 65 -48.30 -35.00 -21.22
CA ILE A 65 -46.91 -34.66 -21.57
C ILE A 65 -46.61 -33.18 -21.31
N LEU A 66 -47.59 -32.28 -21.46
CA LEU A 66 -47.42 -30.83 -21.27
C LEU A 66 -46.82 -30.48 -19.89
N PRO A 67 -47.26 -31.05 -18.75
CA PRO A 67 -46.69 -30.76 -17.43
C PRO A 67 -45.20 -31.14 -17.34
N ILE A 68 -44.83 -32.29 -17.92
CA ILE A 68 -43.45 -32.79 -17.98
C ILE A 68 -42.59 -31.87 -18.85
N LEU A 69 -43.11 -31.47 -20.01
CA LEU A 69 -42.46 -30.51 -20.90
C LEU A 69 -42.30 -29.15 -20.22
N THR A 70 -43.32 -28.61 -19.54
CA THR A 70 -43.22 -27.33 -18.82
C THR A 70 -42.25 -27.39 -17.65
N LEU A 71 -42.14 -28.53 -16.96
CA LEU A 71 -41.21 -28.71 -15.86
C LEU A 71 -39.77 -28.78 -16.37
N LEU A 72 -39.51 -29.53 -17.44
CA LEU A 72 -38.22 -29.51 -18.13
C LEU A 72 -37.91 -28.11 -18.67
N LEU A 73 -38.86 -27.43 -19.30
CA LEU A 73 -38.69 -26.08 -19.83
C LEU A 73 -38.32 -25.09 -18.72
N GLY A 74 -38.99 -25.15 -17.57
CA GLY A 74 -38.67 -24.32 -16.39
C GLY A 74 -37.26 -24.55 -15.87
N ILE A 75 -36.81 -25.81 -15.81
CA ILE A 75 -35.42 -26.16 -15.43
C ILE A 75 -34.42 -25.62 -16.46
N PHE A 76 -34.70 -25.79 -17.76
CA PHE A 76 -33.83 -25.30 -18.83
C PHE A 76 -33.76 -23.77 -18.87
N ILE A 77 -34.88 -23.07 -18.67
CA ILE A 77 -34.95 -21.61 -18.64
C ILE A 77 -34.15 -21.07 -17.45
N ASN A 78 -34.37 -21.59 -16.24
CA ASN A 78 -33.61 -21.16 -15.06
C ASN A 78 -32.11 -21.39 -15.25
N ARG A 79 -31.72 -22.59 -15.70
CA ARG A 79 -30.31 -22.93 -15.94
C ARG A 79 -29.67 -22.07 -17.03
N SER A 80 -30.44 -21.68 -18.05
CA SER A 80 -29.98 -20.78 -19.13
C SER A 80 -29.81 -19.35 -18.62
N ILE A 81 -30.75 -18.86 -17.81
CA ILE A 81 -30.68 -17.53 -17.19
C ILE A 81 -29.49 -17.46 -16.22
N ASP A 82 -29.31 -18.47 -15.38
CA ASP A 82 -28.18 -18.57 -14.45
C ASP A 82 -26.85 -18.57 -15.20
N PHE A 83 -26.73 -19.36 -16.26
CA PHE A 83 -25.54 -19.40 -17.10
C PHE A 83 -25.20 -18.06 -17.74
N LEU A 84 -26.21 -17.35 -18.27
CA LEU A 84 -26.02 -16.01 -18.85
C LEU A 84 -25.65 -14.97 -17.79
N THR A 85 -26.25 -15.05 -16.61
CA THR A 85 -25.98 -14.15 -15.48
C THR A 85 -24.58 -14.34 -14.95
N ASP A 86 -24.16 -15.59 -14.71
CA ASP A 86 -22.79 -15.93 -14.30
C ASP A 86 -21.77 -15.50 -15.36
N ARG A 87 -22.07 -15.72 -16.65
CA ARG A 87 -21.20 -15.28 -17.74
C ARG A 87 -20.97 -13.77 -17.71
N LYS A 88 -22.03 -12.98 -17.51
CA LYS A 88 -21.94 -11.52 -17.38
C LYS A 88 -21.18 -11.12 -16.12
N ARG A 89 -21.45 -11.76 -14.97
CA ARG A 89 -20.77 -11.49 -13.69
C ARG A 89 -19.26 -11.72 -13.79
N ILE A 90 -18.86 -12.89 -14.29
CA ILE A 90 -17.44 -13.28 -14.45
C ILE A 90 -16.72 -12.30 -15.38
N LYS A 91 -17.36 -11.93 -16.51
CA LYS A 91 -16.78 -10.95 -17.44
C LYS A 91 -16.58 -9.60 -16.75
N LYS A 92 -17.60 -9.10 -16.03
CA LYS A 92 -17.51 -7.82 -15.31
C LYS A 92 -16.37 -7.81 -14.27
N HIS A 93 -16.20 -8.91 -13.53
CA HIS A 93 -15.12 -9.02 -12.54
C HIS A 93 -13.75 -9.04 -13.19
N GLY A 94 -13.56 -9.81 -14.27
CA GLY A 94 -12.28 -9.83 -15.00
C GLY A 94 -11.93 -8.50 -15.66
N GLU A 95 -12.91 -7.81 -16.25
CA GLU A 95 -12.69 -6.45 -16.78
C GLU A 95 -12.32 -5.47 -15.67
N ARG A 96 -12.94 -5.59 -14.48
CA ARG A 96 -12.56 -4.78 -13.31
C ARG A 96 -11.10 -5.03 -12.92
N TRP A 97 -10.66 -6.28 -12.82
CA TRP A 97 -9.26 -6.63 -12.58
C TRP A 97 -8.31 -5.98 -13.59
N LYS A 98 -8.66 -6.03 -14.88
CA LYS A 98 -7.86 -5.44 -15.95
C LYS A 98 -7.79 -3.91 -15.86
N ILE A 99 -8.90 -3.25 -15.56
CA ILE A 99 -8.97 -1.79 -15.39
C ILE A 99 -8.10 -1.36 -14.20
N GLU A 100 -8.23 -2.04 -13.07
CA GLU A 100 -7.46 -1.73 -11.86
C GLU A 100 -5.96 -1.96 -12.10
N LEU A 101 -5.56 -3.04 -12.78
CA LEU A 101 -4.16 -3.27 -13.16
C LEU A 101 -3.63 -2.20 -14.13
N ASN A 102 -4.39 -1.86 -15.17
CA ASN A 102 -4.03 -0.77 -16.10
C ASN A 102 -3.86 0.57 -15.36
N SER A 103 -4.68 0.82 -14.34
CA SER A 103 -4.63 2.07 -13.58
C SER A 103 -3.30 2.27 -12.83
N LEU A 104 -2.52 1.21 -12.58
CA LEU A 104 -1.23 1.26 -11.90
C LEU A 104 -0.07 1.71 -12.80
N GLU A 105 -0.20 1.59 -14.12
CA GLU A 105 0.88 1.89 -15.06
C GLU A 105 1.37 3.35 -14.94
N THR A 106 0.43 4.30 -14.95
CA THR A 106 0.75 5.72 -14.86
C THR A 106 1.34 6.09 -13.49
N PRO A 107 0.73 5.72 -12.35
CA PRO A 107 1.30 5.98 -11.02
C PRO A 107 2.70 5.38 -10.81
N ILE A 108 2.99 4.16 -11.28
CA ILE A 108 4.33 3.55 -11.13
C ILE A 108 5.38 4.40 -11.85
N ASN A 109 5.12 4.76 -13.11
CA ASN A 109 6.05 5.56 -13.91
C ASN A 109 6.23 6.96 -13.32
N LYS A 110 5.15 7.60 -12.88
CA LYS A 110 5.23 8.92 -12.22
C LYS A 110 5.98 8.86 -10.90
N GLN A 111 5.78 7.84 -10.07
CA GLN A 111 6.51 7.69 -8.82
C GLN A 111 8.01 7.55 -9.07
N ASN A 112 8.40 6.78 -10.09
CA ASN A 112 9.80 6.66 -10.52
C ASN A 112 10.41 8.01 -10.88
N GLU A 113 9.74 8.81 -11.70
CA GLU A 113 10.25 10.12 -12.11
C GLU A 113 10.32 11.11 -10.94
N ILE A 114 9.36 11.06 -10.01
CA ILE A 114 9.42 11.85 -8.77
C ILE A 114 10.64 11.46 -7.94
N ILE A 115 10.92 10.17 -7.76
CA ILE A 115 12.07 9.73 -6.97
C ILE A 115 13.38 10.18 -7.65
N LYS A 116 13.50 10.06 -8.97
CA LYS A 116 14.67 10.55 -9.70
C LYS A 116 14.86 12.06 -9.55
N THR A 117 13.79 12.83 -9.72
CA THR A 117 13.82 14.29 -9.57
C THR A 117 14.18 14.69 -8.14
N PHE A 118 13.61 14.00 -7.16
CA PHE A 118 13.96 14.16 -5.75
C PHE A 118 15.45 13.92 -5.53
N LEU A 119 16.03 12.83 -6.06
CA LEU A 119 17.46 12.54 -5.91
C LEU A 119 18.36 13.65 -6.46
N ILE A 120 18.04 14.21 -7.62
CA ILE A 120 18.80 15.33 -8.23
C ILE A 120 18.82 16.55 -7.29
N GLU A 121 17.66 16.92 -6.74
CA GLU A 121 17.60 18.04 -5.78
C GLU A 121 18.25 17.69 -4.45
N HIS A 122 18.07 16.44 -4.00
CA HIS A 122 18.58 15.95 -2.74
C HIS A 122 20.10 15.91 -2.70
N GLU A 123 20.76 15.62 -3.84
CA GLU A 123 22.22 15.59 -3.93
C GLU A 123 22.87 16.96 -3.68
N LYS A 124 22.17 18.07 -3.97
CA LYS A 124 22.68 19.42 -3.72
C LYS A 124 23.06 19.59 -2.25
N GLU A 125 24.13 20.31 -1.99
CA GLU A 125 24.61 20.63 -0.63
C GLU A 125 23.76 21.74 0.00
N LYS A 126 22.47 21.47 0.18
CA LYS A 126 21.52 22.37 0.82
C LYS A 126 20.98 21.74 2.09
N ALA A 127 20.67 22.59 3.07
CA ALA A 127 20.08 22.14 4.34
C ALA A 127 18.61 21.74 4.21
N GLU A 128 17.89 22.30 3.23
CA GLU A 128 16.49 22.00 2.99
C GLU A 128 16.30 20.61 2.39
N VAL A 129 15.46 19.80 3.05
CA VAL A 129 15.02 18.51 2.51
C VAL A 129 13.91 18.76 1.48
N PRO A 130 14.07 18.36 0.21
CA PRO A 130 13.01 18.52 -0.78
C PRO A 130 11.78 17.69 -0.39
N GLN A 131 10.59 18.12 -0.83
CA GLN A 131 9.38 17.34 -0.60
C GLN A 131 9.28 16.20 -1.62
N MET A 132 8.96 14.99 -1.14
CA MET A 132 8.66 13.84 -2.00
C MET A 132 7.18 13.48 -1.90
N THR A 133 6.47 13.53 -3.01
CA THR A 133 5.10 13.03 -3.09
C THR A 133 5.11 11.52 -3.33
N ILE A 134 4.33 10.79 -2.53
CA ILE A 134 4.15 9.34 -2.67
C ILE A 134 2.71 9.07 -3.11
N TYR A 135 2.52 8.43 -4.25
CA TYR A 135 1.20 8.13 -4.81
C TYR A 135 0.50 7.03 -4.01
N SER A 136 -0.58 7.41 -3.30
CA SER A 136 -1.37 6.47 -2.49
C SER A 136 -2.01 5.33 -3.30
N SER A 137 -2.28 5.53 -4.59
CA SER A 137 -2.80 4.47 -5.47
C SER A 137 -1.87 3.26 -5.60
N LEU A 138 -0.57 3.43 -5.27
CA LEU A 138 0.40 2.34 -5.26
C LEU A 138 0.34 1.46 -4.01
N ASP A 139 -0.53 1.80 -3.04
CA ASP A 139 -0.80 0.96 -1.86
C ASP A 139 -1.63 -0.30 -2.17
N CYS A 140 -2.17 -0.36 -3.40
CA CYS A 140 -2.96 -1.46 -3.94
C CYS A 140 -4.19 -1.86 -3.11
N LYS A 141 -4.72 -0.99 -2.24
CA LYS A 141 -5.92 -1.32 -1.43
C LYS A 141 -7.17 -1.61 -2.26
N THR A 142 -7.25 -1.09 -3.48
CA THR A 142 -8.38 -1.36 -4.38
C THR A 142 -8.52 -2.86 -4.70
N PHE A 143 -7.40 -3.59 -4.70
CA PHE A 143 -7.33 -5.03 -4.98
C PHE A 143 -7.81 -5.89 -3.81
N ASP A 144 -7.85 -5.38 -2.57
CA ASP A 144 -8.37 -6.11 -1.42
C ASP A 144 -9.87 -6.46 -1.58
N SER A 145 -10.58 -5.69 -2.40
CA SER A 145 -12.00 -5.90 -2.74
C SER A 145 -12.24 -6.83 -3.93
N LEU A 146 -11.17 -7.40 -4.52
CA LEU A 146 -11.26 -8.20 -5.74
C LEU A 146 -11.07 -9.69 -5.45
N ASP A 147 -12.03 -10.49 -5.88
CA ASP A 147 -12.02 -11.92 -5.65
C ASP A 147 -11.10 -12.67 -6.62
N LYS A 148 -10.08 -13.33 -6.07
CA LYS A 148 -9.19 -14.24 -6.81
C LYS A 148 -9.94 -15.39 -7.51
N PRO A 149 -10.91 -16.07 -6.88
CA PRO A 149 -11.64 -17.14 -7.56
C PRO A 149 -12.39 -16.67 -8.82
N GLU A 150 -12.98 -15.46 -8.80
CA GLU A 150 -13.66 -14.90 -9.97
C GLU A 150 -12.67 -14.53 -11.09
N LEU A 151 -11.45 -14.09 -10.74
CA LEU A 151 -10.36 -13.90 -11.71
C LEU A 151 -9.96 -15.22 -12.39
N ILE A 152 -9.82 -16.31 -11.63
CA ILE A 152 -9.49 -17.63 -12.19
C ILE A 152 -10.58 -18.09 -13.16
N LYS A 153 -11.86 -17.98 -12.76
CA LYS A 153 -13.00 -18.31 -13.64
C LYS A 153 -13.00 -17.48 -14.93
N TYR A 154 -12.65 -16.19 -14.83
CA TYR A 154 -12.52 -15.32 -16.00
C TYR A 154 -11.41 -15.78 -16.95
N LEU A 155 -10.21 -16.02 -16.40
CA LEU A 155 -9.05 -16.48 -17.17
C LEU A 155 -9.29 -17.82 -17.85
N GLU A 156 -9.94 -18.76 -17.15
CA GLU A 156 -10.28 -20.07 -17.70
C GLU A 156 -11.28 -19.94 -18.84
N LYS A 157 -12.34 -19.16 -18.63
CA LYS A 157 -13.45 -19.04 -19.60
C LYS A 157 -13.08 -18.23 -20.84
N TYR A 158 -12.24 -17.20 -20.70
CA TYR A 158 -11.99 -16.21 -21.76
C TYR A 158 -10.57 -16.19 -22.32
N ARG A 159 -9.59 -16.86 -21.68
CA ARG A 159 -8.19 -16.86 -22.14
C ARG A 159 -7.63 -18.26 -22.42
N SER A 160 -7.39 -19.05 -21.37
CA SER A 160 -6.56 -20.27 -21.47
C SER A 160 -7.35 -21.54 -21.80
N LYS A 161 -8.66 -21.57 -21.47
CA LYS A 161 -9.50 -22.80 -21.44
C LYS A 161 -8.93 -23.94 -20.59
N LYS A 162 -7.87 -23.66 -19.81
CA LYS A 162 -7.18 -24.61 -18.93
C LYS A 162 -7.09 -24.01 -17.53
N TYR A 163 -7.67 -24.70 -16.57
CA TYR A 163 -7.69 -24.27 -15.18
C TYR A 163 -6.27 -24.04 -14.60
N SER A 164 -5.32 -24.93 -14.91
CA SER A 164 -3.94 -24.86 -14.41
C SER A 164 -3.17 -23.62 -14.88
N GLU A 165 -3.32 -23.23 -16.14
CA GLU A 165 -2.73 -22.00 -16.69
C GLU A 165 -3.36 -20.76 -16.04
N SER A 166 -4.68 -20.77 -15.84
CA SER A 166 -5.43 -19.69 -15.18
C SER A 166 -4.96 -19.43 -13.74
N ILE A 167 -4.68 -20.50 -12.99
CA ILE A 167 -4.08 -20.39 -11.64
C ILE A 167 -2.71 -19.71 -11.70
N LYS A 168 -1.84 -20.12 -12.63
CA LYS A 168 -0.49 -19.55 -12.74
C LYS A 168 -0.53 -18.04 -12.99
N ILE A 169 -1.37 -17.60 -13.90
CA ILE A 169 -1.56 -16.18 -14.24
C ILE A 169 -2.13 -15.43 -13.03
N SER A 170 -3.15 -15.99 -12.37
CA SER A 170 -3.73 -15.40 -11.16
C SER A 170 -2.71 -15.25 -10.03
N ASN A 171 -1.87 -16.26 -9.80
CA ASN A 171 -0.81 -16.19 -8.79
C ASN A 171 0.25 -15.14 -9.15
N LYS A 172 0.59 -15.00 -10.43
CA LYS A 172 1.51 -13.96 -10.93
C LYS A 172 0.97 -12.55 -10.66
N ILE A 173 -0.31 -12.31 -10.94
CA ILE A 173 -1.00 -11.04 -10.62
C ILE A 173 -0.96 -10.75 -9.11
N GLN A 174 -1.23 -11.75 -8.28
CA GLN A 174 -1.21 -11.59 -6.82
C GLN A 174 0.20 -11.31 -6.29
N ALA A 175 1.21 -11.99 -6.83
CA ALA A 175 2.61 -11.74 -6.49
C ALA A 175 3.02 -10.31 -6.87
N PHE A 176 2.64 -9.86 -8.08
CA PHE A 176 2.86 -8.49 -8.53
C PHE A 176 2.26 -7.47 -7.55
N ILE A 177 0.99 -7.62 -7.18
CA ILE A 177 0.31 -6.72 -6.23
C ILE A 177 1.00 -6.69 -4.87
N SER A 178 1.36 -7.88 -4.35
CA SER A 178 2.06 -8.00 -3.06
C SER A 178 3.41 -7.28 -3.08
N ILE A 179 4.19 -7.46 -4.15
CA ILE A 179 5.48 -6.79 -4.31
C ILE A 179 5.27 -5.27 -4.43
N GLN A 180 4.33 -4.82 -5.26
CA GLN A 180 4.03 -3.40 -5.46
C GLN A 180 3.66 -2.71 -4.14
N LYS A 181 2.82 -3.35 -3.33
CA LYS A 181 2.45 -2.88 -1.99
C LYS A 181 3.66 -2.81 -1.06
N GLY A 182 4.50 -3.84 -1.06
CA GLY A 182 5.74 -3.86 -0.28
C GLY A 182 6.71 -2.73 -0.66
N ILE A 183 6.85 -2.42 -1.94
CA ILE A 183 7.68 -1.30 -2.41
C ILE A 183 7.12 0.03 -1.89
N PHE A 184 5.80 0.25 -2.00
CA PHE A 184 5.14 1.45 -1.50
C PHE A 184 5.30 1.62 0.01
N GLU A 185 5.09 0.56 0.80
CA GLU A 185 5.23 0.59 2.25
C GLU A 185 6.68 0.88 2.65
N ASN A 186 7.65 0.20 2.02
CA ASN A 186 9.06 0.42 2.29
C ASN A 186 9.50 1.86 1.95
N LEU A 187 9.09 2.40 0.80
CA LEU A 187 9.37 3.80 0.44
C LEU A 187 8.86 4.78 1.50
N ASN A 188 7.62 4.58 1.96
CA ASN A 188 7.03 5.42 3.01
C ASN A 188 7.80 5.33 4.33
N ILE A 189 8.13 4.11 4.77
CA ILE A 189 8.84 3.88 6.03
C ILE A 189 10.23 4.52 5.96
N LYS A 190 11.01 4.22 4.92
CA LYS A 190 12.37 4.74 4.76
C LYS A 190 12.40 6.27 4.67
N PHE A 191 11.45 6.87 3.97
CA PHE A 191 11.39 8.34 3.89
C PHE A 191 11.00 8.97 5.23
N LYS A 192 10.06 8.38 5.97
CA LYS A 192 9.68 8.87 7.31
C LYS A 192 10.81 8.72 8.32
N ASP A 193 11.48 7.57 8.32
CA ASP A 193 12.65 7.32 9.17
C ASP A 193 13.74 8.34 8.87
N TYR A 194 14.05 8.57 7.59
CA TYR A 194 15.01 9.59 7.17
C TYR A 194 14.67 10.99 7.72
N LEU A 195 13.43 11.45 7.59
CA LEU A 195 13.00 12.75 8.13
C LEU A 195 13.16 12.83 9.64
N ARG A 196 12.86 11.73 10.36
CA ARG A 196 13.04 11.64 11.81
C ARG A 196 14.51 11.72 12.20
N GLU A 197 15.37 10.90 11.58
CA GLU A 197 16.80 10.84 11.92
C GLU A 197 17.51 12.15 11.59
N ILE A 198 17.22 12.77 10.44
CA ILE A 198 17.77 14.10 10.10
C ILE A 198 17.36 15.15 11.13
N SER A 199 16.09 15.17 11.55
CA SER A 199 15.63 16.09 12.60
C SER A 199 16.35 15.85 13.92
N LEU A 200 16.56 14.59 14.30
CA LEU A 200 17.28 14.21 15.51
C LEU A 200 18.75 14.70 15.47
N HIS A 201 19.47 14.40 14.39
CA HIS A 201 20.87 14.78 14.25
C HIS A 201 21.07 16.28 14.08
N THR A 202 20.14 16.98 13.43
CA THR A 202 20.15 18.45 13.33
C THR A 202 19.94 19.09 14.70
N THR A 203 19.03 18.54 15.52
CA THR A 203 18.83 19.00 16.90
C THR A 203 20.09 18.77 17.74
N SER A 204 20.71 17.60 17.60
CA SER A 204 21.98 17.28 18.25
C SER A 204 23.09 18.25 17.84
N LEU A 205 23.20 18.59 16.55
CA LEU A 205 24.17 19.56 16.05
C LEU A 205 23.96 20.94 16.69
N ASN A 206 22.73 21.42 16.74
CA ASN A 206 22.40 22.71 17.34
C ASN A 206 22.76 22.74 18.84
N ASN A 207 22.45 21.68 19.58
CA ASN A 207 22.81 21.57 21.00
C ASN A 207 24.33 21.56 21.19
N ASN A 208 25.06 20.82 20.36
CA ASN A 208 26.52 20.77 20.40
C ASN A 208 27.14 22.14 20.05
N LEU A 209 26.56 22.89 19.12
CA LEU A 209 27.02 24.24 18.76
C LEU A 209 26.78 25.25 19.90
N GLN A 210 25.64 25.18 20.57
CA GLN A 210 25.35 26.01 21.75
C GLN A 210 26.31 25.70 22.91
N GLU A 211 26.54 24.41 23.16
CA GLU A 211 27.48 23.99 24.20
C GLU A 211 28.93 24.41 23.87
N LEU A 212 29.33 24.31 22.60
CA LEU A 212 30.61 24.82 22.13
C LEU A 212 30.75 26.33 22.37
N HIS A 213 29.71 27.11 22.08
CA HIS A 213 29.70 28.55 22.31
C HIS A 213 29.83 28.88 23.81
N ARG A 214 29.13 28.15 24.68
CA ARG A 214 29.21 28.29 26.14
C ARG A 214 30.62 27.98 26.65
N ILE A 215 31.17 26.83 26.27
CA ILE A 215 32.53 26.40 26.66
C ILE A 215 33.58 27.41 26.17
N PHE A 216 33.40 27.97 24.98
CA PHE A 216 34.29 29.01 24.46
C PHE A 216 34.24 30.29 25.30
N GLY A 217 33.05 30.71 25.75
CA GLY A 217 32.90 31.80 26.70
C GLY A 217 33.65 31.53 28.01
N ASP A 218 33.47 30.34 28.59
CA ASP A 218 34.18 29.93 29.82
C ASP A 218 35.70 29.96 29.62
N TYR A 219 36.18 29.44 28.48
CA TYR A 219 37.60 29.46 28.12
C TYR A 219 38.14 30.90 28.07
N ALA A 220 37.46 31.81 27.37
CA ALA A 220 37.87 33.21 27.26
C ALA A 220 37.92 33.90 28.63
N VAL A 221 36.95 33.62 29.52
CA VAL A 221 36.93 34.17 30.89
C VAL A 221 38.11 33.66 31.73
N GLU A 222 38.50 32.40 31.59
CA GLU A 222 39.69 31.88 32.27
C GLU A 222 40.98 32.53 31.76
N ILE A 223 41.05 32.88 30.48
CA ILE A 223 42.17 33.64 29.92
C ILE A 223 42.14 35.09 30.45
N ASP A 224 40.97 35.73 30.53
CA ASP A 224 40.82 37.08 31.09
C ASP A 224 41.37 37.16 32.51
N LYS A 225 41.06 36.15 33.33
CA LYS A 225 41.56 36.03 34.72
C LYS A 225 43.08 35.88 34.77
N GLU A 226 43.67 35.11 33.84
CA GLU A 226 45.11 34.90 33.75
C GLU A 226 45.86 36.19 33.41
N ILE A 227 45.34 36.96 32.44
CA ILE A 227 46.02 38.17 31.93
C ILE A 227 45.58 39.48 32.62
N GLY A 228 44.53 39.44 33.45
CA GLY A 228 43.99 40.58 34.20
C GLY A 228 43.27 41.64 33.34
N LYS A 229 42.91 41.29 32.10
CA LYS A 229 42.24 42.16 31.11
C LYS A 229 41.48 41.32 30.09
N SER A 230 40.73 41.96 29.19
CA SER A 230 40.03 41.25 28.12
C SER A 230 40.97 40.49 27.16
N SER A 231 40.62 39.24 26.88
CA SER A 231 41.34 38.28 26.02
C SER A 231 40.95 38.33 24.54
N ILE A 232 40.08 39.27 24.13
CA ILE A 232 39.62 39.39 22.72
C ILE A 232 40.80 39.52 21.74
N ASN A 233 41.91 40.11 22.18
CA ASN A 233 43.14 40.26 21.38
C ASN A 233 44.25 39.25 21.74
N ASP A 234 44.01 38.31 22.65
CA ASP A 234 44.96 37.26 23.02
C ASP A 234 45.10 36.26 21.85
N ASP A 235 46.33 35.87 21.54
CA ASP A 235 46.64 34.97 20.41
C ASP A 235 45.97 33.59 20.54
N ARG A 236 45.53 33.19 21.74
CA ARG A 236 44.80 31.94 21.98
C ARG A 236 43.31 32.07 21.68
N VAL A 237 42.71 33.22 21.99
CA VAL A 237 41.25 33.43 21.93
C VAL A 237 40.85 34.04 20.59
N LYS A 238 41.62 35.02 20.09
CA LYS A 238 41.32 35.77 18.87
C LYS A 238 41.08 34.88 17.65
N PRO A 239 41.89 33.84 17.35
CA PRO A 239 41.66 32.99 16.19
C PRO A 239 40.34 32.21 16.26
N ILE A 240 39.95 31.78 17.46
CA ILE A 240 38.69 31.07 17.69
C ILE A 240 37.52 32.05 17.54
N LEU A 241 37.62 33.24 18.12
CA LEU A 241 36.61 34.28 18.03
C LEU A 241 36.31 34.66 16.57
N ILE A 242 37.35 34.87 15.76
CA ILE A 242 37.21 35.20 14.33
C ILE A 242 36.44 34.09 13.58
N LEU A 243 36.67 32.82 13.89
CA LEU A 243 35.90 31.73 13.27
C LEU A 243 34.42 31.79 13.64
N PHE A 244 34.09 32.05 14.91
CA PHE A 244 32.70 32.21 15.32
C PHE A 244 32.03 33.40 14.64
N GLU A 245 32.72 34.54 14.57
CA GLU A 245 32.22 35.76 13.94
C GLU A 245 31.94 35.58 12.45
N ASN A 246 32.78 34.81 11.74
CA ASN A 246 32.63 34.63 10.30
C ASN A 246 31.62 33.53 9.93
N GLU A 247 31.57 32.44 10.70
CA GLU A 247 30.85 31.23 10.27
C GLU A 247 29.60 30.92 11.09
N ILE A 248 29.51 31.43 12.33
CA ILE A 248 28.40 31.10 13.25
C ILE A 248 27.48 32.29 13.49
N ILE A 249 28.04 33.43 13.92
CA ILE A 249 27.25 34.62 14.27
C ILE A 249 26.32 35.10 13.12
N PRO A 250 26.72 35.09 11.84
CA PRO A 250 25.87 35.60 10.76
C PRO A 250 24.55 34.85 10.59
N TYR A 251 24.46 33.61 11.09
CA TYR A 251 23.28 32.76 10.97
C TYR A 251 22.57 32.54 12.31
N ARG A 252 22.93 33.32 13.35
CA ARG A 252 22.37 33.19 14.70
C ARG A 252 20.86 33.40 14.75
N GLU A 253 20.33 34.33 13.96
CA GLU A 253 18.92 34.72 13.99
C GLU A 253 18.01 33.78 13.20
N ASN A 254 18.51 33.16 12.13
CA ASN A 254 17.72 32.33 11.21
C ASN A 254 18.05 30.83 11.29
N ALA A 255 19.14 30.47 11.95
CA ALA A 255 19.66 29.11 12.06
C ALA A 255 19.82 28.37 10.71
N LEU A 256 19.93 29.11 9.60
CA LEU A 256 20.07 28.57 8.25
C LEU A 256 21.53 28.25 7.92
N TYR A 257 22.23 27.60 8.84
CA TYR A 257 23.59 27.13 8.60
C TYR A 257 23.55 26.04 7.53
N ASN A 258 24.36 26.20 6.48
CA ASN A 258 24.61 25.09 5.59
C ASN A 258 25.50 24.06 6.33
N ILE A 259 24.90 22.95 6.73
CA ILE A 259 25.53 21.86 7.49
C ILE A 259 26.76 21.28 6.74
N TYR A 260 26.77 21.37 5.41
CA TYR A 260 27.91 20.95 4.61
C TYR A 260 29.04 21.97 4.62
N HIS A 261 28.73 23.27 4.73
CA HIS A 261 29.74 24.33 4.82
C HIS A 261 30.38 24.42 6.21
N ILE A 262 29.59 24.28 7.28
CA ILE A 262 30.09 24.46 8.66
C ILE A 262 31.18 23.43 9.03
N ASP A 263 31.14 22.23 8.47
CA ASP A 263 32.19 21.22 8.67
C ASP A 263 33.55 21.71 8.17
N ASP A 264 33.58 22.21 6.93
CA ASP A 264 34.81 22.62 6.24
C ASP A 264 35.28 24.02 6.64
N LYS A 265 34.36 24.93 6.92
CA LYS A 265 34.65 26.34 7.18
C LYS A 265 34.80 26.68 8.65
N PHE A 266 34.17 25.91 9.54
CA PHE A 266 34.21 26.17 10.99
C PHE A 266 34.87 25.03 11.77
N TYR A 267 34.32 23.82 11.75
CA TYR A 267 34.78 22.74 12.62
C TYR A 267 36.22 22.28 12.31
N LYS A 268 36.56 22.05 11.04
CA LYS A 268 37.93 21.66 10.65
C LYS A 268 38.98 22.74 10.97
N PRO A 269 38.78 24.03 10.61
CA PRO A 269 39.68 25.10 11.02
C PRO A 269 39.81 25.23 12.55
N LEU A 270 38.71 25.09 13.28
CA LEU A 270 38.72 25.16 14.74
C LEU A 270 39.56 24.04 15.38
N ILE A 271 39.47 22.80 14.89
CA ILE A 271 40.38 21.73 15.30
C ILE A 271 41.84 22.11 15.01
N GLY A 272 42.12 22.73 13.86
CA GLY A 272 43.47 23.21 13.51
C GLY A 272 44.02 24.16 14.56
N ILE A 273 43.23 25.16 14.97
CA ILE A 273 43.59 26.13 16.02
C ILE A 273 43.80 25.42 17.37
N LEU A 274 42.82 24.60 17.80
CA LEU A 274 42.89 23.91 19.09
C LEU A 274 44.07 22.93 19.18
N THR A 275 44.52 22.38 18.05
CA THR A 275 45.70 21.51 18.00
C THR A 275 46.99 22.27 18.27
N GLN A 276 47.09 23.55 17.86
CA GLN A 276 48.21 24.42 18.22
C GLN A 276 48.23 24.73 19.72
N LEU A 277 47.04 24.73 20.34
CA LEU A 277 46.84 24.96 21.78
C LEU A 277 46.81 23.67 22.61
N ARG A 278 47.27 22.52 22.07
CA ARG A 278 47.15 21.19 22.72
C ARG A 278 47.76 21.06 24.12
N HIS A 279 48.66 21.97 24.50
CA HIS A 279 49.30 21.98 25.82
C HIS A 279 48.50 22.76 26.87
N ASP A 280 47.47 23.50 26.45
CA ASP A 280 46.53 24.17 27.34
C ASP A 280 45.38 23.22 27.68
N ASP A 281 45.40 22.67 28.90
CA ASP A 281 44.41 21.72 29.39
C ASP A 281 42.98 22.27 29.38
N ARG A 282 42.81 23.60 29.42
CA ARG A 282 41.49 24.26 29.35
C ARG A 282 40.83 24.11 27.98
N THR A 283 41.57 23.71 26.94
CA THR A 283 41.04 23.46 25.59
C THR A 283 40.41 22.07 25.44
N LYS A 284 40.60 21.14 26.38
CA LYS A 284 40.04 19.77 26.32
C LYS A 284 38.50 19.76 26.17
N PRO A 285 37.73 20.58 26.91
CA PRO A 285 36.28 20.65 26.73
C PRO A 285 35.88 21.19 25.35
N LEU A 286 36.63 22.16 24.80
CA LEU A 286 36.40 22.69 23.45
C LEU A 286 36.58 21.58 22.41
N ILE A 287 37.71 20.87 22.45
CA ILE A 287 37.99 19.76 21.52
C ILE A 287 36.89 18.70 21.58
N THR A 288 36.39 18.39 22.78
CA THR A 288 35.31 17.42 22.97
C THR A 288 34.03 17.88 22.31
N SER A 289 33.60 19.13 22.53
CA SER A 289 32.39 19.69 21.94
C SER A 289 32.48 19.81 20.40
N VAL A 290 33.64 20.24 19.89
CA VAL A 290 33.93 20.28 18.44
C VAL A 290 33.76 18.89 17.81
N ARG A 291 34.33 17.85 18.43
CA ARG A 291 34.18 16.47 17.94
C ARG A 291 32.73 16.01 17.93
N GLN A 292 31.95 16.33 18.95
CA GLN A 292 30.54 15.98 18.99
C GLN A 292 29.74 16.66 17.87
N GLY A 293 30.00 17.94 17.60
CA GLY A 293 29.41 18.64 16.45
C GLY A 293 29.75 17.99 15.11
N MET A 294 31.02 17.64 14.89
CA MET A 294 31.46 16.92 13.68
C MET A 294 30.80 15.54 13.54
N ILE A 295 30.60 14.82 14.65
CA ILE A 295 29.89 13.53 14.65
C ILE A 295 28.44 13.72 14.21
N SER A 296 27.73 14.73 14.72
CA SER A 296 26.35 15.04 14.30
C SER A 296 26.28 15.36 12.80
N ILE A 297 27.24 16.11 12.26
CA ILE A 297 27.33 16.39 10.82
C ILE A 297 27.52 15.09 10.02
N ASN A 298 28.42 14.21 10.47
CA ASN A 298 28.65 12.93 9.79
C ASN A 298 27.42 12.04 9.80
N TYR A 299 26.64 12.02 10.88
CA TYR A 299 25.37 11.29 10.89
C TYR A 299 24.38 11.86 9.86
N ILE A 300 24.26 13.19 9.75
CA ILE A 300 23.43 13.82 8.71
C ILE A 300 23.88 13.44 7.29
N LYS A 301 25.19 13.44 7.05
CA LYS A 301 25.80 13.00 5.77
C LYS A 301 25.47 11.53 5.47
N ASN A 302 25.57 10.67 6.48
CA ASN A 302 25.26 9.24 6.36
C ASN A 302 23.78 9.00 6.08
N GLU A 303 22.86 9.68 6.76
CA GLU A 303 21.43 9.56 6.51
C GLU A 303 21.05 9.95 5.08
N LYS A 304 21.66 11.03 4.56
CA LYS A 304 21.51 11.42 3.13
C LYS A 304 22.00 10.32 2.19
N TYR A 305 23.15 9.72 2.48
CA TYR A 305 23.68 8.59 1.70
C TYR A 305 22.77 7.36 1.76
N TYR A 306 22.29 6.97 2.95
CA TYR A 306 21.41 5.83 3.13
C TYR A 306 20.08 6.02 2.40
N LEU A 307 19.49 7.22 2.46
CA LEU A 307 18.29 7.53 1.69
C LEU A 307 18.55 7.37 0.19
N LYS A 308 19.67 7.92 -0.32
CA LYS A 308 20.03 7.79 -1.74
C LYS A 308 20.06 6.32 -2.19
N VAL A 309 20.80 5.47 -1.48
CA VAL A 309 20.90 4.02 -1.80
C VAL A 309 19.52 3.35 -1.76
N ASN A 310 18.68 3.67 -0.77
CA ASN A 310 17.34 3.12 -0.67
C ASN A 310 16.44 3.55 -1.84
N LEU A 311 16.52 4.80 -2.27
CA LEU A 311 15.74 5.34 -3.38
C LEU A 311 16.20 4.80 -4.73
N GLU A 312 17.50 4.62 -4.96
CA GLU A 312 18.04 3.95 -6.14
C GLU A 312 17.55 2.49 -6.26
N SER A 313 17.53 1.77 -5.14
CA SER A 313 16.93 0.42 -5.06
C SER A 313 15.43 0.46 -5.37
N THR A 314 14.70 1.44 -4.84
CA THR A 314 13.27 1.62 -5.09
C THR A 314 12.97 1.91 -6.57
N ILE A 315 13.77 2.77 -7.22
CA ILE A 315 13.66 3.03 -8.67
C ILE A 315 13.82 1.74 -9.46
N THR A 316 14.82 0.92 -9.10
CA THR A 316 15.08 -0.37 -9.75
C THR A 316 13.87 -1.29 -9.62
N GLN A 317 13.30 -1.39 -8.42
CA GLN A 317 12.13 -2.22 -8.14
C GLN A 317 10.90 -1.76 -8.91
N TYR A 318 10.57 -0.47 -8.90
CA TYR A 318 9.44 0.06 -9.68
C TYR A 318 9.65 -0.07 -11.19
N THR A 319 10.87 0.10 -11.68
CA THR A 319 11.19 -0.14 -13.11
C THR A 319 10.95 -1.60 -13.49
N GLN A 320 11.29 -2.54 -12.61
CA GLN A 320 11.00 -3.95 -12.81
C GLN A 320 9.49 -4.23 -12.74
N GLN A 321 8.77 -3.62 -11.80
CA GLN A 321 7.30 -3.75 -11.71
C GLN A 321 6.60 -3.18 -12.94
N ALA A 322 7.04 -2.06 -13.49
CA ALA A 322 6.48 -1.51 -14.73
C ALA A 322 6.55 -2.52 -15.89
N LYS A 323 7.70 -3.18 -16.06
CA LYS A 323 7.88 -4.24 -17.07
C LYS A 323 6.99 -5.46 -16.79
N GLU A 324 6.93 -5.88 -15.53
CA GLU A 324 6.11 -7.03 -15.13
C GLU A 324 4.62 -6.77 -15.36
N LEU A 325 4.15 -5.55 -15.08
CA LEU A 325 2.80 -5.12 -15.37
C LEU A 325 2.48 -5.21 -16.87
N GLU A 326 3.38 -4.75 -17.73
CA GLU A 326 3.21 -4.85 -19.18
C GLU A 326 3.02 -6.32 -19.64
N ILE A 327 3.80 -7.24 -19.07
CA ILE A 327 3.67 -8.67 -19.34
C ILE A 327 2.30 -9.17 -18.86
N ILE A 328 1.91 -8.86 -17.62
CA ILE A 328 0.60 -9.24 -17.04
C ILE A 328 -0.57 -8.70 -17.88
N LEU A 329 -0.47 -7.47 -18.38
CA LEU A 329 -1.52 -6.86 -19.19
C LEU A 329 -1.63 -7.48 -20.58
N LYS A 330 -0.51 -7.85 -21.21
CA LYS A 330 -0.50 -8.66 -22.46
C LYS A 330 -1.14 -10.02 -22.24
N GLU A 331 -0.90 -10.60 -21.07
CA GLU A 331 -1.50 -11.83 -20.61
C GLU A 331 -3.02 -11.68 -20.29
N LEU A 332 -3.55 -10.48 -20.13
CA LEU A 332 -5.00 -10.21 -19.93
C LEU A 332 -5.69 -9.68 -21.20
N LYS A 333 -4.98 -9.62 -22.32
CA LYS A 333 -5.56 -9.39 -23.65
C LYS A 333 -5.94 -10.72 -24.27
#